data_AF-A0A8K0JT93-F1
#
_entry.id   AF-A0A8K0JT93-F1
#
_cell.length_a   1.000
_cell.length_b   1.000
_cell.length_c   1.000
_cell.angle_alpha   90.00
_cell.angle_beta   90.00
_cell.angle_gamma   90.00
#
_symmetry.space_group_name_H-M   'P 1'
#
loop_
_entity.id
_entity.type
_entity.pdbx_description
1 polymer ?
#
loop_
_entity_poly.entity_id
_entity_poly.type
_entity_poly.pdbx_seq_one_letter_code
_entity_poly.pdbx_strand_id
1 'polypeptide(L)' 'MFFPSFDVRGKALSQATHWSSPNAFGPRAYFRTVSDPASLVVDDVQRSDEGVYRCRVDYRNTPTRSFRYNLTVIG' A
#
# COMPACT_ATOMS: atom_id res chain seq x y z
N MET A 1 8.05 11.24 3.85
CA MET A 1 7.87 9.87 3.31
C MET A 1 6.65 9.30 4.03
N PHE A 2 5.46 9.30 3.41
CA PHE A 2 4.16 9.26 4.11
C PHE A 2 3.27 8.06 3.74
N PHE A 3 3.81 7.04 3.07
CA PHE A 3 2.97 5.97 2.49
C PHE A 3 3.31 4.59 3.05
N PRO A 4 2.31 3.69 3.08
CA PRO A 4 2.57 2.33 3.45
C PRO A 4 3.59 1.68 2.50
N SER A 5 4.59 1.00 3.07
CA SER A 5 5.63 0.29 2.32
C SER A 5 5.61 -1.20 2.65
N PHE A 6 5.90 -2.01 1.64
CA PHE A 6 5.97 -3.47 1.73
C PHE A 6 7.27 -3.91 1.07
N ASP A 7 8.24 -4.33 1.89
CA ASP A 7 9.58 -4.72 1.42
C ASP A 7 9.85 -6.21 1.70
N VAL A 8 10.15 -6.95 0.64
CA VAL A 8 10.42 -8.40 0.63
C VAL A 8 11.83 -8.74 0.16
N ARG A 9 12.74 -7.76 0.07
CA ARG A 9 14.11 -8.01 -0.41
C ARG A 9 14.82 -9.03 0.47
N GLY A 10 15.08 -10.21 -0.09
CA GLY A 10 15.82 -11.30 0.56
C GLY A 10 15.02 -12.13 1.58
N LYS A 11 13.68 -11.97 1.64
CA LYS A 11 12.82 -12.70 2.59
C LYS A 11 11.60 -13.32 1.89
N ALA A 12 11.00 -14.32 2.52
CA ALA A 12 9.71 -14.85 2.06
C ALA A 12 8.62 -13.75 2.15
N LEU A 13 7.60 -13.81 1.27
CA LEU A 13 6.46 -12.87 1.26
C LEU A 13 5.77 -12.75 2.63
N SER A 14 5.80 -13.80 3.44
CA SER A 14 5.26 -13.86 4.80
C SER A 14 6.07 -13.06 5.84
N GLN A 15 7.30 -12.68 5.52
CA GLN A 15 8.24 -11.98 6.41
C GLN A 15 8.49 -10.53 5.97
N ALA A 16 7.65 -10.02 5.09
CA ALA A 16 7.76 -8.67 4.59
C ALA A 16 7.57 -7.65 5.71
N THR A 17 8.36 -6.59 5.68
CA THR A 17 8.14 -5.47 6.59
C THR A 17 6.98 -4.64 6.04
N HIS A 18 5.86 -4.67 6.75
CA HIS A 18 4.73 -3.77 6.53
C HIS A 18 4.94 -2.52 7.37
N TRP A 19 5.05 -1.36 6.72
CA TRP A 19 5.01 -0.08 7.41
C TRP A 19 3.81 0.71 6.91
N SER A 20 3.10 1.37 7.81
CA SER A 20 2.07 2.38 7.52
C SER A 20 2.44 3.63 8.32
N SER A 21 2.38 4.80 7.72
CA SER A 21 2.71 6.04 8.44
C SER A 21 1.65 6.30 9.53
N PRO A 22 2.06 6.47 10.81
CA PRO A 22 1.14 6.78 11.91
C PRO A 22 0.28 8.02 11.66
N ASN A 23 0.81 9.00 10.92
CA ASN A 23 0.16 10.28 10.65
C ASN A 23 -0.73 10.27 9.39
N ALA A 24 -0.78 9.14 8.66
CA ALA A 24 -1.65 8.99 7.49
C ALA A 24 -2.81 8.04 7.80
N PHE A 25 -2.54 6.73 7.85
CA PHE A 25 -3.56 5.71 8.10
C PHE A 25 -3.42 5.04 9.47
N GLY A 26 -2.27 5.19 10.13
CA GLY A 26 -2.00 4.46 11.37
C GLY A 26 -2.24 2.95 11.18
N PRO A 27 -2.93 2.28 12.12
CA PRO A 27 -3.21 0.85 12.04
C PRO A 27 -4.33 0.48 11.05
N ARG A 28 -5.08 1.46 10.51
CA ARG A 28 -6.24 1.23 9.63
C ARG A 28 -5.86 0.77 8.23
N ALA A 29 -4.61 0.94 7.80
CA ALA A 29 -4.16 0.49 6.49
C ALA A 29 -3.07 -0.58 6.58
N TYR A 30 -3.26 -1.65 5.82
CA TYR A 30 -2.29 -2.74 5.70
C TYR A 30 -2.30 -3.31 4.29
N PHE A 31 -1.17 -3.87 3.89
CA PHE A 31 -1.01 -4.49 2.58
C PHE A 31 -1.29 -5.98 2.68
N ARG A 32 -2.18 -6.51 1.83
CA ARG A 32 -2.51 -7.94 1.76
C ARG A 32 -1.87 -8.54 0.51
N THR A 33 -0.96 -9.49 0.72
CA THR A 33 -0.21 -10.16 -0.37
C THR A 33 -0.73 -11.52 -0.78
N VAL A 34 -1.66 -12.09 0.00
CA VAL A 34 -2.27 -13.39 -0.28
C VAL A 34 -3.35 -13.30 -1.37
N SER A 35 -3.85 -12.10 -1.67
CA SER A 35 -4.80 -11.87 -2.76
C SER A 35 -4.08 -11.76 -4.10
N ASP A 36 -4.73 -12.21 -5.18
CA ASP A 36 -4.32 -11.93 -6.56
C ASP A 36 -5.37 -11.04 -7.24
N PRO A 37 -5.09 -9.74 -7.47
CA PRO A 37 -3.82 -9.05 -7.19
C PRO A 37 -3.62 -8.70 -5.71
N ALA A 38 -2.35 -8.49 -5.31
CA ALA A 38 -2.01 -7.96 -4.00
C ALA A 38 -2.64 -6.57 -3.80
N SER A 39 -3.24 -6.34 -2.64
CA SER A 39 -4.15 -5.20 -2.43
C SER A 39 -3.80 -4.41 -1.17
N LEU A 40 -3.97 -3.08 -1.23
CA LEU A 40 -3.99 -2.22 -0.05
C LEU A 40 -5.40 -2.28 0.55
N VAL A 41 -5.50 -2.63 1.83
CA VAL A 41 -6.74 -2.61 2.59
C VAL A 41 -6.72 -1.40 3.50
N VAL A 42 -7.82 -0.65 3.53
CA VAL A 42 -8.05 0.50 4.42
C VAL A 42 -9.37 0.27 5.14
N ASP A 43 -9.31 0.06 6.45
CA ASP A 43 -10.48 -0.08 7.33
C ASP A 43 -10.99 1.31 7.77
N ASP A 44 -12.30 1.43 8.01
CA ASP A 44 -12.94 2.68 8.44
C ASP A 44 -12.59 3.87 7.53
N VAL A 45 -12.96 3.79 6.25
CA VAL A 45 -12.65 4.81 5.24
C VAL A 45 -13.31 6.14 5.61
N GLN A 46 -12.52 7.21 5.67
CA GLN A 46 -12.97 8.56 6.00
C GLN A 46 -12.88 9.49 4.77
N ARG A 47 -13.63 10.60 4.76
CA ARG A 47 -13.55 11.58 3.65
C ARG A 47 -12.14 12.13 3.44
N SER A 48 -11.32 12.22 4.49
CA SER A 48 -9.91 12.63 4.39
C SER A 48 -9.04 11.61 3.66
N ASP A 49 -9.50 10.38 3.49
CA ASP A 49 -8.78 9.33 2.76
C ASP A 49 -8.96 9.46 1.24
N GLU A 50 -9.88 10.32 0.77
CA GLU A 50 -10.04 10.63 -0.66
C GLU A 50 -8.75 11.18 -1.29
N GLY A 51 -8.40 10.65 -2.47
CA GLY A 51 -7.23 11.12 -3.20
C GLY A 51 -6.65 10.10 -4.16
N VAL A 52 -5.48 10.44 -4.71
CA VAL A 52 -4.74 9.60 -5.66
C VAL A 52 -3.65 8.81 -4.94
N TYR A 53 -3.78 7.49 -4.97
CA TYR A 53 -2.86 6.53 -4.38
C TYR A 53 -1.86 6.06 -5.42
N ARG A 54 -0.59 5.94 -5.04
CA ARG A 54 0.47 5.43 -5.92
C ARG A 54 0.98 4.09 -5.42
N CYS A 55 0.71 3.03 -6.18
CA CYS A 55 1.34 1.73 -5.96
C CYS A 55 2.66 1.69 -6.74
N ARG A 56 3.78 1.52 -6.04
CA ARG A 56 5.12 1.42 -6.61
C ARG A 56 5.64 0.00 -6.38
N VAL A 57 6.02 -0.68 -7.45
CA VAL A 57 6.64 -2.01 -7.40
C VAL A 57 8.06 -1.89 -7.92
N ASP A 58 9.02 -2.01 -7.03
CA ASP A 58 10.45 -2.02 -7.37
C ASP A 58 10.92 -3.46 -7.62
N TYR A 59 11.41 -3.72 -8.83
CA TYR A 59 11.97 -5.01 -9.21
C TYR A 59 13.50 -4.95 -9.17
N ARG A 60 14.14 -6.12 -9.01
CA ARG A 60 15.61 -6.20 -8.91
C ARG A 60 16.32 -5.91 -10.23
N ASN A 61 15.83 -6.46 -11.33
CA ASN A 61 16.49 -6.45 -12.64
C ASN A 61 15.66 -5.78 -13.74
N THR A 62 14.48 -5.27 -13.40
CA THR A 62 13.57 -4.62 -14.34
C THR A 62 13.14 -3.26 -13.79
N PRO A 63 12.69 -2.34 -14.65
CA PRO A 63 12.27 -1.01 -14.20
C PRO A 63 11.14 -1.06 -13.17
N THR A 64 11.14 -0.10 -12.24
CA THR A 64 10.03 0.12 -11.31
C THR A 64 8.73 0.30 -12.07
N ARG A 65 7.69 -0.44 -11.68
CA ARG A 65 6.33 -0.20 -12.17
C ARG A 65 5.60 0.72 -11.20
N SER A 66 4.89 1.71 -11.74
CA SER A 66 4.11 2.67 -10.94
C SER A 66 2.69 2.73 -11.45
N PHE A 67 1.74 2.49 -10.56
CA PHE A 67 0.31 2.56 -10.82
C PHE A 67 -0.31 3.67 -9.98
N ARG A 68 -1.34 4.33 -10.52
CA ARG A 68 -2.12 5.34 -9.81
C ARG A 68 -3.57 4.89 -9.72
N TYR A 69 -4.14 4.98 -8.53
CA TYR A 69 -5.53 4.65 -8.24
C TYR A 69 -6.20 5.90 -7.66
N ASN A 70 -7.38 6.24 -8.17
CA ASN A 70 -8.17 7.33 -7.61
C ASN A 70 -9.21 6.75 -6.66
N LEU A 71 -9.16 7.15 -5.39
CA LEU A 71 -10.16 6.82 -4.38
C LEU A 71 -11.06 8.04 -4.19
N THR A 72 -12.34 7.90 -4.51
CA THR A 72 -13.38 8.90 -4.23
C THR A 72 -14.29 8.34 -3.14
N VAL A 73 -14.52 9.11 -2.08
CA VAL A 73 -15.32 8.67 -0.93
C VAL A 73 -16.69 9.36 -1.02
N ILE A 74 -17.69 8.61 -1.44
CA ILE A 74 -19.07 9.08 -1.51
C ILE A 74 -19.72 8.78 -0.15
N GLY A 75 -20.35 9.80 0.45
CA GLY A 75 -21.07 9.69 1.72
C GLY A 75 -22.54 10.04 1.59
#